data_AF-M5C3K2-F1
#
_entry.id   AF-M5C3K2-F1
#
_cell.length_a   1.000
_cell.length_b   1.000
_cell.length_c   1.000
_cell.angle_alpha   90.00
_cell.angle_beta   90.00
_cell.angle_gamma   90.00
#
_symmetry.space_group_name_H-M   'P 1'
#
loop_
_entity.id
_entity.type
_entity.pdbx_description
1 polymer ?
#
loop_
_entity_poly.entity_id
_entity_poly.type
_entity_poly.pdbx_seq_one_letter_code
_entity_poly.pdbx_strand_id
1 'polypeptide(L)'
;MNPAHNQAVVYVLNRNSVPEDRFGWAEAFETWQQRRGAHVDWTYAPTASNEWCATVTFGMNVVNGTGTTRKEARKNAVINIERANILR
;
A
#
# COMPACT_ATOMS: atom_id res chain seq x y z
N MET A 1 4.08 29.86 -25.73
CA MET A 1 2.79 29.14 -25.72
C MET A 1 3.13 27.66 -25.70
N ASN A 2 2.98 26.84 -24.66
CA ASN A 2 2.13 26.81 -23.47
C ASN A 2 2.91 26.05 -22.36
N PRO A 3 3.06 26.57 -21.13
CA PRO A 3 3.61 25.80 -20.02
C PRO A 3 2.50 24.92 -19.40
N ALA A 4 2.49 23.62 -19.69
CA ALA A 4 1.66 22.70 -18.94
C ALA A 4 2.31 22.49 -17.56
N HIS A 5 1.82 23.28 -16.61
CA HIS A 5 1.99 23.12 -15.17
C HIS A 5 1.80 21.65 -14.80
N ASN A 6 2.92 20.94 -14.63
CA ASN A 6 2.97 19.64 -14.01
C ASN A 6 2.58 19.89 -12.55
N GLN A 7 1.31 19.66 -12.24
CA GLN A 7 0.72 19.94 -10.93
C GLN A 7 1.62 19.32 -9.87
N ALA A 8 2.21 20.20 -9.05
CA ALA A 8 3.09 19.83 -7.97
C ALA A 8 2.37 18.81 -7.10
N VAL A 9 2.91 17.59 -7.02
CA VAL A 9 2.59 16.68 -5.93
C VAL A 9 3.03 17.42 -4.67
N VAL A 10 2.08 18.06 -3.99
CA VAL A 10 2.33 18.75 -2.74
C VAL A 10 2.60 17.65 -1.71
N TYR A 11 3.88 17.31 -1.54
CA TYR A 11 4.35 16.54 -0.40
C TYR A 11 4.18 17.46 0.81
N VAL A 12 3.08 17.30 1.55
CA VAL A 12 2.95 17.92 2.86
C VAL A 12 4.05 17.30 3.74
N LEU A 13 5.11 18.07 3.95
CA LEU A 13 6.18 17.73 4.87
C LEU A 13 5.66 17.99 6.28
N ASN A 14 5.67 16.99 7.16
CA ASN A 14 5.56 17.28 8.59
C ASN A 14 6.77 18.11 9.05
N ARG A 15 6.64 18.73 10.23
CA ARG A 15 7.58 19.70 10.85
C ARG A 15 9.04 19.25 10.95
N ASN A 16 9.36 17.98 10.63
CA ASN A 16 10.69 17.39 10.70
C ASN A 16 11.34 17.14 9.33
N SER A 17 10.77 17.62 8.22
CA SER A 17 11.35 17.51 6.87
C SER A 17 11.69 16.07 6.43
N VAL A 18 10.98 15.08 6.99
CA VAL A 18 11.05 13.70 6.53
C VAL A 18 9.93 13.53 5.50
N PRO A 19 10.20 13.03 4.28
CA PRO A 19 9.13 12.71 3.34
C PRO A 19 8.18 11.71 4.01
N GLU A 20 6.90 12.07 4.13
CA GLU A 20 5.82 11.33 4.80
C GLU A 20 5.44 10.00 4.11
N ASP A 21 6.40 9.43 3.38
CA ASP A 21 6.29 8.17 2.65
C ASP A 21 6.89 7.00 3.47
N ARG A 22 7.19 7.21 4.75
CA ARG A 22 7.55 6.11 5.67
C ARG A 22 6.32 5.41 6.23
N PHE A 23 5.84 4.46 5.43
CA PHE A 23 5.62 3.05 5.81
C PHE A 23 4.84 2.68 7.09
N GLY A 24 4.15 3.57 7.80
CA GLY A 24 3.47 3.19 9.05
C GLY A 24 2.53 1.98 8.95
N TRP A 25 1.79 1.85 7.83
CA TRP A 25 0.87 0.73 7.63
C TRP A 25 1.55 -0.56 7.17
N ALA A 26 2.53 -0.45 6.27
CA ALA A 26 3.29 -1.60 5.80
C ALA A 26 4.15 -2.18 6.93
N GLU A 27 4.80 -1.31 7.72
CA GLU A 27 5.58 -1.67 8.89
C GLU A 27 4.68 -2.24 10.00
N ALA A 28 3.46 -1.71 10.20
CA ALA A 28 2.49 -2.30 11.12
C ALA A 28 2.06 -3.72 10.69
N PHE A 29 1.81 -3.92 9.40
CA PHE A 29 1.46 -5.23 8.86
C PHE A 29 2.63 -6.23 8.92
N GLU A 30 3.85 -5.80 8.62
CA GLU A 30 5.08 -6.60 8.77
C GLU A 30 5.36 -6.92 10.25
N THR A 31 5.12 -5.97 11.16
CA THR A 31 5.20 -6.20 12.60
C THR A 31 4.15 -7.21 13.07
N TRP A 32 2.91 -7.09 12.59
CA TRP A 32 1.86 -8.07 12.87
C TRP A 32 2.26 -9.46 12.35
N GLN A 33 2.79 -9.54 11.12
CA GLN A 33 3.27 -10.78 10.52
C GLN A 33 4.32 -11.45 11.41
N GLN A 34 5.33 -10.70 11.84
CA GLN A 34 6.40 -11.19 12.71
C GLN A 34 5.86 -11.65 14.07
N ARG A 35 4.93 -10.89 14.68
CA ARG A 35 4.33 -11.24 15.97
C ARG A 35 3.45 -12.48 15.91
N ARG A 36 2.71 -12.66 14.83
CA ARG A 36 1.80 -13.81 14.65
C ARG A 36 2.49 -15.03 14.02
N GLY A 37 3.72 -14.89 13.52
CA GLY A 37 4.39 -15.92 12.73
C GLY A 37 3.62 -16.25 11.44
N ALA A 38 2.89 -15.28 10.89
CA ALA A 38 2.02 -15.52 9.74
C ALA A 38 2.84 -15.63 8.45
N HIS A 39 2.58 -16.66 7.66
CA HIS A 39 3.08 -16.70 6.29
C HIS A 39 2.23 -15.75 5.43
N VAL A 40 2.88 -14.78 4.81
CA VAL A 40 2.22 -13.80 3.95
C VAL A 40 2.85 -13.88 2.56
N ASP A 41 2.01 -14.11 1.56
CA ASP A 41 2.40 -14.08 0.17
C ASP A 41 1.84 -12.84 -0.53
N TRP A 42 2.64 -12.23 -1.39
CA TRP A 42 2.27 -11.06 -2.19
C TRP A 42 2.39 -11.35 -3.67
N THR A 43 1.28 -11.20 -4.39
CA THR A 43 1.24 -11.29 -5.85
C THR A 43 0.91 -9.94 -6.47
N TYR A 44 1.58 -9.57 -7.55
CA TYR A 44 1.34 -8.32 -8.28
C TYR A 44 0.96 -8.61 -9.72
N ALA A 45 -0.20 -8.14 -10.14
CA ALA A 45 -0.67 -8.26 -11.51
C ALA A 45 -0.98 -6.87 -12.09
N PRO A 46 -0.57 -6.57 -13.33
CA PRO A 46 -1.09 -5.42 -14.05
C PRO A 46 -2.58 -5.63 -14.37
N THR A 47 -3.35 -4.55 -14.38
CA THR A 47 -4.76 -4.52 -14.75
C THR A 47 -4.93 -3.88 -16.13
N ALA A 48 -6.12 -4.00 -16.73
CA ALA A 48 -6.42 -3.43 -18.04
C ALA A 48 -6.30 -1.89 -18.11
N SER A 49 -6.32 -1.20 -16.97
CA SER A 49 -6.36 0.28 -16.86
C SER A 49 -4.99 0.93 -16.63
N ASN A 50 -3.87 0.27 -16.96
CA ASN A 50 -2.52 0.68 -16.55
C ASN A 50 -2.33 0.79 -15.00
N GLU A 51 -3.23 0.18 -14.23
CA GLU A 51 -3.08 0.08 -12.77
C GLU A 51 -2.46 -1.26 -12.39
N TRP A 52 -1.90 -1.33 -11.20
CA TRP A 52 -1.44 -2.54 -10.56
C TRP A 52 -2.48 -3.03 -9.54
N CYS A 53 -2.65 -4.34 -9.48
CA CYS A 53 -3.35 -5.03 -8.40
C CYS A 53 -2.33 -5.79 -7.56
N ALA A 54 -2.27 -5.48 -6.27
CA ALA A 54 -1.53 -6.25 -5.28
C ALA A 54 -2.52 -7.13 -4.53
N THR A 55 -2.24 -8.43 -4.50
CA THR A 55 -3.01 -9.41 -3.75
C THR A 55 -2.13 -9.93 -2.63
N VAL A 56 -2.64 -9.88 -1.40
CA VAL A 56 -1.98 -10.43 -0.22
C VAL A 56 -2.77 -11.60 0.33
N THR A 57 -2.07 -12.71 0.52
CA THR A 57 -2.64 -13.96 1.03
C THR A 57 -1.97 -14.31 2.35
N PHE A 58 -2.75 -14.53 3.39
CA PHE A 58 -2.25 -14.95 4.70
C PHE A 58 -3.30 -15.77 5.45
N GLY A 59 -2.95 -17.00 5.84
CA GLY A 59 -3.91 -17.96 6.37
C GLY A 59 -5.04 -18.23 5.37
N MET A 60 -6.30 -18.00 5.78
CA MET A 60 -7.50 -18.09 4.93
C MET A 60 -7.93 -16.74 4.33
N ASN A 61 -7.18 -15.67 4.60
CA ASN A 61 -7.52 -14.33 4.14
C ASN A 61 -6.83 -14.03 2.82
N VAL A 62 -7.59 -13.47 1.89
CA VAL A 62 -7.09 -12.91 0.64
C VAL A 62 -7.63 -11.49 0.55
N VAL A 63 -6.72 -10.52 0.41
CA VAL A 63 -7.09 -9.11 0.29
C VAL A 63 -6.40 -8.50 -0.92
N ASN A 64 -7.14 -7.70 -1.67
CA ASN A 64 -6.65 -7.05 -2.87
C ASN A 64 -6.58 -5.53 -2.64
N GLY A 65 -5.62 -4.89 -3.30
CA GLY A 65 -5.51 -3.44 -3.40
C GLY A 65 -5.08 -3.05 -4.80
N THR A 66 -5.68 -1.99 -5.33
CA THR A 66 -5.34 -1.46 -6.67
C THR A 66 -4.64 -0.12 -6.53
N GLY A 67 -3.82 0.26 -7.50
CA GLY A 67 -3.18 1.57 -7.55
C GLY A 67 -2.38 1.76 -8.84
N THR A 68 -2.06 2.99 -9.20
CA THR A 68 -1.33 3.28 -10.45
C THR A 68 0.12 2.77 -10.41
N THR A 69 0.67 2.54 -9.21
CA THR A 69 1.96 1.87 -9.01
C THR A 69 1.81 0.60 -8.15
N ARG A 70 2.76 -0.35 -8.26
CA ARG A 70 2.83 -1.53 -7.38
C ARG A 70 2.83 -1.15 -5.89
N LYS A 71 3.46 -0.02 -5.56
CA LYS A 71 3.57 0.49 -4.20
C LYS A 71 2.21 0.98 -3.67
N GLU A 72 1.47 1.72 -4.48
CA GLU A 72 0.11 2.16 -4.13
C GLU A 72 -0.86 0.98 -4.03
N ALA A 73 -0.76 0.01 -4.94
CA ALA A 73 -1.55 -1.21 -4.87
C ALA A 73 -1.32 -1.97 -3.55
N ARG A 74 -0.04 -2.13 -3.14
CA ARG A 74 0.32 -2.74 -1.85
C ARG A 74 -0.25 -1.95 -0.67
N LYS A 75 -0.11 -0.62 -0.69
CA LYS A 75 -0.66 0.27 0.34
C LYS A 75 -2.17 0.09 0.49
N ASN A 76 -2.90 0.10 -0.62
CA ASN A 76 -4.35 -0.05 -0.61
C ASN A 76 -4.79 -1.44 -0.13
N ALA A 77 -4.01 -2.49 -0.42
CA ALA A 77 -4.27 -3.83 0.11
C ALA A 77 -4.13 -3.86 1.65
N VAL A 78 -3.08 -3.25 2.21
CA VAL A 78 -2.89 -3.16 3.67
C VAL A 78 -3.99 -2.32 4.32
N ILE A 79 -4.40 -1.20 3.71
CA ILE A 79 -5.55 -0.41 4.19
C ILE A 79 -6.82 -1.27 4.21
N ASN A 80 -7.04 -2.09 3.19
CA ASN A 80 -8.20 -2.97 3.14
C ASN A 80 -8.15 -4.06 4.23
N ILE A 81 -6.97 -4.60 4.55
CA ILE A 81 -6.78 -5.55 5.66
C ILE A 81 -7.19 -4.89 7.00
N GLU A 82 -6.72 -3.68 7.25
CA GLU A 82 -7.03 -2.91 8.46
C GLU A 82 -8.53 -2.58 8.54
N ARG A 83 -9.14 -2.16 7.42
CA ARG A 83 -10.59 -1.87 7.35
C ARG A 83 -11.44 -3.12 7.55
N ALA A 84 -10.97 -4.26 7.09
CA ALA A 84 -11.59 -5.55 7.33
C ALA A 84 -11.35 -6.07 8.76
N ASN A 85 -10.57 -5.34 9.57
CA ASN A 85 -10.30 -5.63 10.97
C ASN A 85 -9.68 -7.02 11.19
N ILE A 86 -8.92 -7.49 10.20
CA ILE A 86 -8.36 -8.85 10.16
C ILE A 86 -7.17 -8.97 11.12
N LEU A 87 -6.50 -7.87 11.45
CA LEU A 87 -5.29 -7.88 12.29
C LEU A 87 -5.56 -7.94 13.81
N ARG A 88 -6.83 -7.99 14.25
CA ARG A 88 -7.19 -8.08 15.69
C ARG A 88 -6.77 -9.39 16.36
#